data_AF-A0A950LLP6-F1
#
_entry.id   AF-A0A950LLP6-F1
#
_cell.length_a   1.000
_cell.length_b   1.000
_cell.length_c   1.000
_cell.angle_alpha   90.00
_cell.angle_beta   90.00
_cell.angle_gamma   90.00
#
_symmetry.space_group_name_H-M   'P 1'
#
loop_
_entity.id
_entity.type
_entity.pdbx_description
1 polymer ?
#
loop_
_entity_poly.entity_id
_entity_poly.type
_entity_poly.pdbx_seq_one_letter_code
_entity_poly.pdbx_strand_id
1 'polypeptide(L)'
;MARGTTKAIPSLIAQRLICPECGRPVEVNDGSGIRCPEGHARAVHDGYLDCSRPTGYGGSTARTLESFGFEWNNFDDVRDEDAAFADVYFRDVDLAGLEGKVGLDAGCGKGRYTRFLAPHLSALAALDGSSAV
;
A
#
# COMPACT_ATOMS: atom_id res chain seq x y z
N MET A 1 5.82 -9.56 15.66
CA MET A 1 5.17 -8.85 14.53
C MET A 1 6.26 -8.25 13.64
N ALA A 2 6.51 -8.82 12.46
CA ALA A 2 7.36 -8.17 11.46
C ALA A 2 6.45 -7.36 10.53
N ARG A 3 6.16 -6.12 10.90
CA ARG A 3 5.76 -5.08 9.93
C ARG A 3 6.82 -5.08 8.82
N GLY A 4 6.43 -4.81 7.57
CA GLY A 4 7.37 -4.79 6.44
C GLY A 4 8.68 -4.09 6.83
N THR A 5 9.79 -4.82 6.77
CA THR A 5 11.09 -4.39 7.32
C THR A 5 11.76 -3.29 6.49
N THR A 6 11.13 -2.88 5.39
CA THR A 6 11.65 -1.90 4.45
C THR A 6 11.51 -0.50 5.03
N LYS A 7 12.59 -0.01 5.64
CA LYS A 7 12.70 1.38 6.13
C LYS A 7 12.69 2.44 5.01
N ALA A 8 12.79 2.01 3.76
CA ALA A 8 12.91 2.89 2.60
C ALA A 8 11.95 2.46 1.48
N ILE A 9 11.39 3.44 0.77
CA ILE A 9 10.56 3.22 -0.41
C ILE A 9 11.46 2.65 -1.53
N PRO A 10 11.18 1.46 -2.08
CA PRO A 10 11.99 0.91 -3.16
C PRO A 10 12.04 1.85 -4.37
N SER A 11 13.20 1.99 -5.02
CA SER A 11 13.37 2.86 -6.19
C SER A 11 12.38 2.53 -7.32
N LEU A 12 12.10 1.23 -7.52
CA LEU A 12 11.09 0.74 -8.44
C LEU A 12 9.68 1.27 -8.13
N ILE A 13 9.33 1.51 -6.86
CA ILE A 13 8.07 2.17 -6.50
C ILE A 13 8.19 3.68 -6.66
N ALA A 14 9.27 4.27 -6.12
CA ALA A 14 9.49 5.72 -6.13
C ALA A 14 9.34 6.35 -7.51
N GLN A 15 9.95 5.75 -8.55
CA GLN A 15 9.89 6.25 -9.93
C GLN A 15 8.49 6.21 -10.57
N ARG A 16 7.52 5.53 -9.94
CA ARG A 16 6.13 5.41 -10.39
C ARG A 16 5.18 6.32 -9.61
N LEU A 17 5.66 6.96 -8.54
CA LEU A 17 4.84 7.86 -7.73
C LEU A 17 4.73 9.24 -8.37
N ILE A 18 3.56 9.85 -8.22
CA ILE A 18 3.28 11.23 -8.58
C ILE A 18 2.67 11.97 -7.39
N CYS A 19 2.87 13.28 -7.38
CA CYS A 19 2.32 14.17 -6.36
C CYS A 19 0.78 14.20 -6.49
N PRO A 20 0.02 13.89 -5.43
CA PRO A 20 -1.44 13.89 -5.49
C PRO A 20 -2.02 15.31 -5.68
N GLU A 21 -1.24 16.36 -5.41
CA GLU A 21 -1.66 17.74 -5.64
C GLU A 21 -1.50 18.23 -7.07
N CYS A 22 -0.28 18.12 -7.60
CA CYS A 22 0.09 18.75 -8.87
C CYS A 22 0.38 17.73 -10.00
N GLY A 23 0.34 16.43 -9.71
CA GLY A 23 0.57 15.37 -10.70
C GLY A 23 2.02 15.24 -11.19
N ARG A 24 2.96 16.03 -10.64
CA ARG A 24 4.39 15.95 -10.99
C ARG A 24 5.06 14.73 -10.34
N PRO A 25 6.12 14.17 -10.94
CA PRO A 25 6.95 13.16 -10.29
C PRO A 25 7.46 13.63 -8.93
N VAL A 26 7.68 12.67 -8.03
CA VAL A 26 8.20 12.94 -6.68
C VAL A 26 9.56 12.28 -6.49
N GLU A 27 10.35 12.86 -5.61
CA GLU A 27 11.62 12.32 -5.14
C GLU A 27 11.46 11.80 -3.70
N VAL A 28 12.15 10.72 -3.36
CA VAL A 28 12.17 10.16 -2.00
C VAL A 28 13.21 10.91 -1.18
N ASN A 29 12.79 11.44 -0.03
CA ASN A 29 13.68 12.15 0.89
C ASN A 29 14.24 11.18 1.93
N ASP A 30 15.36 10.51 1.66
CA ASP A 30 16.14 9.72 2.64
C ASP A 30 15.31 8.79 3.57
N GLY A 31 14.20 8.23 3.06
CA GLY A 31 13.27 7.38 3.83
C GLY A 31 12.26 8.11 4.72
N SER A 32 12.33 9.45 4.81
CA SER A 32 11.40 10.28 5.58
C SER A 32 10.09 10.60 4.85
N GLY A 33 10.01 10.39 3.53
CA GLY A 33 8.85 10.77 2.74
C GLY A 33 9.13 10.97 1.26
N ILE A 34 8.19 11.65 0.59
CA ILE A 34 8.29 12.09 -0.81
C ILE A 34 8.12 13.61 -0.93
N ARG A 35 8.75 14.23 -1.92
CA ARG A 35 8.60 15.65 -2.25
C ARG A 35 8.55 15.87 -3.75
N CYS A 36 7.70 16.79 -4.21
CA CYS A 36 7.67 17.21 -5.61
C CYS A 36 8.40 18.55 -5.84
N PRO A 37 8.74 18.91 -7.10
CA PRO A 37 9.43 20.16 -7.42
C PRO A 37 8.68 21.44 -6.99
N GLU A 38 7.35 21.38 -6.87
CA GLU A 38 6.50 22.50 -6.41
C GLU A 38 6.52 22.65 -4.88
N GLY A 39 7.29 21.83 -4.16
CA GLY A 39 7.45 21.91 -2.71
C GLY A 39 6.44 21.12 -1.89
N HIS A 40 5.41 20.50 -2.50
CA HIS A 40 4.50 19.59 -1.79
C HIS A 40 5.28 18.37 -1.26
N ALA A 41 5.09 18.04 0.00
CA ALA A 41 5.74 16.92 0.65
C ALA A 41 4.72 16.01 1.34
N ARG A 42 5.05 14.73 1.43
CA ARG A 42 4.36 13.73 2.27
C ARG A 42 5.37 12.98 3.09
N ALA A 43 5.12 12.89 4.38
CA ALA A 43 5.97 12.12 5.28
C ALA A 43 5.51 10.66 5.32
N VAL A 44 6.44 9.78 5.67
CA VAL A 44 6.10 8.42 6.09
C VAL A 44 5.55 8.49 7.52
N HIS A 45 4.39 7.90 7.75
CA HIS A 45 3.75 7.75 9.05
C HIS A 45 3.59 6.26 9.34
N ASP A 46 4.10 5.78 10.48
CA ASP A 46 4.00 4.37 10.92
C ASP A 46 4.36 3.29 9.89
N GLY A 47 5.23 3.65 8.93
CA GLY A 47 5.72 2.76 7.87
C GLY A 47 4.99 2.86 6.53
N TYR A 48 3.99 3.74 6.39
CA TYR A 48 3.28 4.01 5.14
C TYR A 48 3.35 5.49 4.73
N LEU A 49 3.13 5.78 3.44
CA LEU A 49 3.00 7.14 2.93
C LEU A 49 1.55 7.58 2.99
N ASP A 50 1.23 8.59 3.79
CA ASP A 50 -0.10 9.21 3.74
C ASP A 50 -0.19 10.13 2.51
N CYS A 51 -0.87 9.67 1.47
CA CYS A 51 -1.08 10.45 0.24
C CYS A 51 -2.50 11.05 0.16
N SER A 52 -3.24 11.07 1.25
CA SER A 52 -4.57 11.67 1.29
C SER A 52 -4.50 13.18 1.02
N ARG A 53 -5.57 13.73 0.44
CA ARG A 53 -5.73 15.18 0.26
C ARG A 53 -6.54 15.70 1.46
N PRO A 54 -6.11 16.78 2.16
CA PRO A 54 -6.79 17.29 3.35
C PRO A 54 -8.24 17.78 3.18
N THR A 55 -8.86 17.65 2.00
CA THR A 55 -10.17 18.24 1.72
C THR A 55 -11.05 17.33 0.86
N GLY A 56 -12.19 16.91 1.40
CA GLY A 56 -13.43 16.82 0.62
C GLY A 56 -13.99 15.44 0.27
N TYR A 57 -13.89 14.43 1.12
CA TYR A 57 -14.79 13.28 0.96
C TYR A 57 -16.19 13.66 1.45
N GLY A 58 -17.02 14.20 0.56
CA GLY A 58 -18.44 14.43 0.83
C GLY A 58 -19.20 13.12 1.01
N GLY A 59 -20.06 13.04 2.03
CA GLY A 59 -21.14 12.05 2.14
C GLY A 59 -20.71 10.58 2.12
N SER A 60 -21.03 9.87 1.03
CA SER A 60 -20.87 8.41 0.91
C SER A 60 -19.41 7.95 0.96
N THR A 61 -18.46 8.73 0.44
CA THR A 61 -17.06 8.29 0.39
C THR A 61 -16.44 8.24 1.79
N ALA A 62 -16.74 9.22 2.66
CA ALA A 62 -16.27 9.21 4.05
C ALA A 62 -16.81 7.99 4.83
N ARG A 63 -18.09 7.65 4.66
CA ARG A 63 -18.72 6.49 5.31
C ARG A 63 -18.17 5.16 4.78
N THR A 64 -17.88 5.07 3.49
CA THR A 64 -17.25 3.89 2.89
C THR A 64 -15.85 3.67 3.46
N LEU A 65 -15.04 4.73 3.57
CA LEU A 65 -13.70 4.65 4.19
C LEU A 65 -13.77 4.24 5.67
N GLU A 66 -14.76 4.73 6.42
CA GLU A 66 -14.99 4.36 7.82
C GLU A 66 -15.44 2.90 7.97
N SER A 67 -16.30 2.40 7.07
CA SER A 67 -16.75 1.00 7.08
C SER A 67 -15.64 0.00 6.78
N PHE A 68 -14.64 0.39 5.97
CA PHE A 68 -13.45 -0.44 5.75
C PHE A 68 -12.62 -0.56 7.03
N GLY A 69 -12.45 0.52 7.81
CA GLY A 69 -11.62 0.47 9.01
C GLY A 69 -12.16 -0.36 10.17
N PHE A 70 -13.48 -0.60 10.25
CA PHE A 70 -14.10 -1.32 11.37
C PHE A 70 -13.83 -2.84 11.34
N GLU A 71 -13.87 -3.47 10.16
CA GLU A 71 -13.61 -4.91 10.03
C GLU A 71 -12.15 -5.26 10.32
N TRP A 72 -11.22 -4.33 10.08
CA TRP A 72 -9.80 -4.59 10.18
C TRP A 72 -9.17 -4.30 11.57
N ASN A 73 -9.87 -3.61 12.47
CA ASN A 73 -9.38 -3.39 13.85
C ASN A 73 -9.70 -4.55 14.81
N ASN A 74 -10.57 -5.50 14.42
CA ASN A 74 -11.02 -6.60 15.28
C ASN A 74 -10.37 -7.97 14.96
N PHE A 75 -9.72 -8.13 13.81
CA PHE A 75 -9.04 -9.37 13.40
C PHE A 75 -7.63 -9.02 12.92
N ASP A 76 -6.69 -8.96 13.86
CA ASP A 76 -5.36 -8.35 13.68
C ASP A 76 -4.25 -9.32 13.24
N ASP A 77 -4.53 -10.63 13.27
CA ASP A 77 -3.50 -11.63 13.08
C ASP A 77 -3.59 -12.25 11.67
N VAL A 78 -2.58 -11.98 10.83
CA VAL A 78 -2.36 -12.75 9.61
C VAL A 78 -1.71 -14.06 10.04
N ARG A 79 -2.49 -15.13 9.98
CA ARG A 79 -2.10 -16.44 10.51
C ARG A 79 -1.61 -17.34 9.41
N ASP A 80 -0.89 -18.40 9.78
CA ASP A 80 -0.43 -19.39 8.79
C ASP A 80 -1.61 -20.06 8.05
N GLU A 81 -2.79 -20.11 8.66
CA GLU A 81 -4.03 -20.56 8.00
C GLU A 81 -4.45 -19.67 6.82
N ASP A 82 -4.03 -18.40 6.78
CA ASP A 82 -4.25 -17.49 5.65
C ASP A 82 -3.48 -17.92 4.40
N ALA A 83 -2.42 -18.74 4.53
CA ALA A 83 -1.70 -19.27 3.38
C ALA A 83 -2.60 -20.18 2.52
N ALA A 84 -3.43 -21.01 3.15
CA ALA A 84 -4.37 -21.87 2.43
C ALA A 84 -5.45 -21.05 1.70
N PHE A 85 -5.88 -19.93 2.27
CA PHE A 85 -6.78 -19.00 1.61
C PHE A 85 -6.10 -18.28 0.44
N ALA A 86 -4.85 -17.87 0.61
CA ALA A 86 -4.05 -17.27 -0.46
C ALA A 86 -3.84 -18.25 -1.62
N ASP A 87 -3.57 -19.53 -1.35
CA ASP A 87 -3.43 -20.58 -2.37
C ASP A 87 -4.70 -20.76 -3.19
N VAL A 88 -5.88 -20.68 -2.55
CA VAL A 88 -7.16 -20.71 -3.26
C VAL A 88 -7.38 -19.42 -4.05
N TYR A 89 -7.09 -18.27 -3.44
CA TYR A 89 -7.30 -16.95 -4.04
C TYR A 89 -6.43 -16.72 -5.28
N PHE A 90 -5.17 -17.17 -5.25
CA PHE A 90 -4.20 -17.03 -6.33
C PHE A 90 -4.10 -18.26 -7.23
N ARG A 91 -4.99 -19.25 -7.10
CA ARG A 91 -4.93 -20.52 -7.83
C ARG A 91 -4.79 -20.35 -9.35
N ASP A 92 -5.50 -19.38 -9.90
CA ASP A 92 -5.55 -19.13 -11.35
C ASP A 92 -4.52 -18.07 -11.79
N VAL A 93 -3.66 -17.60 -10.88
CA VAL A 93 -2.61 -16.62 -11.15
C VAL A 93 -1.29 -17.34 -11.39
N ASP A 94 -0.65 -17.06 -12.52
CA ASP A 94 0.73 -17.49 -12.78
C ASP A 94 1.71 -16.66 -11.93
N LEU A 95 1.91 -17.07 -10.69
CA LEU A 95 2.80 -16.41 -9.74
C LEU A 95 4.27 -16.45 -10.19
N ALA A 96 4.70 -17.51 -10.88
CA ALA A 96 6.06 -17.61 -11.41
C ALA A 96 6.28 -16.57 -12.51
N GLY A 97 5.28 -16.35 -13.37
CA GLY A 97 5.28 -15.30 -14.38
C GLY A 97 5.29 -13.87 -13.83
N LEU A 98 5.22 -13.66 -12.51
CA LEU A 98 5.33 -12.34 -11.88
C LEU A 98 6.78 -11.93 -11.56
N GLU A 99 7.73 -12.87 -11.65
CA GLU A 99 9.14 -12.58 -11.38
C GLU A 99 9.65 -11.40 -12.22
N GLY A 100 10.41 -10.50 -11.58
CA GLY A 100 10.92 -9.29 -12.24
C GLY A 100 9.92 -8.13 -12.34
N LYS A 101 8.62 -8.36 -12.13
CA LYS A 101 7.58 -7.33 -12.29
C LYS A 101 7.42 -6.45 -11.04
N VAL A 102 6.79 -5.30 -11.23
CA VAL A 102 6.37 -4.39 -10.17
C VAL A 102 4.85 -4.42 -10.08
N GLY A 103 4.31 -4.72 -8.90
CA GLY A 103 2.87 -4.86 -8.67
C GLY A 103 2.24 -3.67 -7.94
N LEU A 104 0.92 -3.62 -8.00
CA LEU A 104 0.05 -2.75 -7.20
C LEU A 104 -1.07 -3.61 -6.62
N ASP A 105 -1.21 -3.60 -5.30
CA ASP A 105 -2.34 -4.17 -4.57
C ASP A 105 -3.26 -3.02 -4.12
N ALA A 106 -4.34 -2.81 -4.87
CA ALA A 106 -5.27 -1.70 -4.65
C ALA A 106 -6.48 -2.17 -3.82
N GLY A 107 -6.73 -1.52 -2.70
CA GLY A 107 -7.65 -2.00 -1.67
C GLY A 107 -7.01 -3.09 -0.81
N CYS A 108 -5.73 -2.91 -0.48
CA CYS A 108 -4.96 -3.95 0.23
C CYS A 108 -5.45 -4.22 1.66
N GLY A 109 -6.29 -3.34 2.24
CA GLY A 109 -6.72 -3.42 3.63
C GLY A 109 -5.51 -3.50 4.56
N LYS A 110 -5.44 -4.54 5.38
CA LYS A 110 -4.27 -4.82 6.27
C LYS A 110 -3.09 -5.49 5.57
N GLY A 111 -3.18 -5.73 4.27
CA GLY A 111 -2.12 -6.36 3.48
C GLY A 111 -2.05 -7.88 3.60
N ARG A 112 -3.15 -8.56 3.95
CA ARG A 112 -3.19 -10.04 4.06
C ARG A 112 -2.70 -10.70 2.77
N TYR A 113 -3.29 -10.36 1.62
CA TYR A 113 -2.89 -10.91 0.32
C TYR A 113 -1.58 -10.29 -0.19
N THR A 114 -1.33 -9.01 0.09
CA THR A 114 -0.05 -8.34 -0.19
C THR A 114 1.13 -9.16 0.34
N ARG A 115 1.02 -9.71 1.55
CA ARG A 115 2.07 -10.54 2.18
C ARG A 115 2.43 -11.77 1.35
N PHE A 116 1.45 -12.42 0.75
CA PHE A 116 1.67 -13.64 -0.05
C PHE A 116 2.04 -13.33 -1.49
N LEU A 117 1.63 -12.18 -2.02
CA LEU A 117 1.96 -11.74 -3.38
C LEU A 117 3.36 -11.12 -3.48
N ALA A 118 3.78 -10.37 -2.45
CA ALA A 118 5.05 -9.63 -2.45
C ALA A 118 6.30 -10.47 -2.79
N PRO A 119 6.46 -11.72 -2.29
CA PRO A 119 7.63 -12.54 -2.61
C PRO A 119 7.78 -12.90 -4.10
N HIS A 120 6.71 -12.79 -4.89
CA HIS A 120 6.71 -13.12 -6.32
C HIS A 120 7.04 -11.92 -7.23
N LEU A 121 7.25 -10.73 -6.65
CA LEU A 121 7.45 -9.47 -7.37
C LEU A 121 8.79 -8.83 -6.98
N SER A 122 9.38 -8.05 -7.89
CA SER A 122 10.55 -7.22 -7.58
C SER A 122 10.24 -6.08 -6.61
N ALA A 123 9.00 -5.57 -6.68
CA ALA A 123 8.46 -4.59 -5.75
C ALA A 123 6.93 -4.59 -5.83
N LEU A 124 6.26 -4.26 -4.72
CA LEU A 124 4.80 -4.16 -4.64
C LEU A 124 4.45 -2.89 -3.87
N ALA A 125 3.59 -2.05 -4.45
CA ALA A 125 2.91 -0.98 -3.72
C ALA A 125 1.58 -1.51 -3.19
N ALA A 126 1.33 -1.34 -1.90
CA ALA A 126 0.05 -1.63 -1.27
C ALA A 126 -0.68 -0.30 -1.01
N LEU A 127 -1.88 -0.15 -1.58
CA LEU A 127 -2.64 1.09 -1.53
C LEU A 127 -4.01 0.80 -0.92
N ASP A 128 -4.35 1.52 0.14
CA ASP A 128 -5.68 1.53 0.72
C ASP A 128 -6.13 2.96 1.00
N GLY A 129 -7.44 3.20 0.94
CA GLY A 129 -8.03 4.51 1.23
C GLY A 129 -8.48 4.67 2.69
N SER A 130 -8.50 3.58 3.46
CA SER A 130 -8.94 3.59 4.86
C SER A 130 -7.83 4.08 5.79
N SER A 131 -8.22 4.56 6.97
CA SER A 131 -7.30 4.89 8.06
C SER A 131 -6.77 3.65 8.80
N ALA A 132 -7.04 2.44 8.29
CA ALA A 132 -6.71 1.18 8.94
C ALA A 132 -5.41 0.55 8.42
N VAL A 133 -4.69 1.19 7.51
CA VAL A 133 -3.30 0.81 7.15
C VAL A 133 -2.30 1.19 8.23
#